data_AF-A0A8J3GA75-F1
#
_entry.id   AF-A0A8J3GA75-F1
#
_cell.length_a   1.000
_cell.length_b   1.000
_cell.length_c   1.000
_cell.angle_alpha   90.00
_cell.angle_beta   90.00
_cell.angle_gamma   90.00
#
_symmetry.space_group_name_H-M   'P 1'
#
loop_
_entity.id
_entity.type
_entity.pdbx_description
1 polymer ?
#
loop_
_entity_poly.entity_id
_entity_poly.type
_entity_poly.pdbx_seq_one_letter_code
_entity_poly.pdbx_strand_id
1 'polypeptide(L)'
;MLWIWDNRSFNTVDQSNRDKMEAERAYEAKNYPEAASLYRKITYGSIFSEPASRLYLAHTYFHLDSLDLAEREYKLLTHVSNASIASVAETQLGLLACRAGDSVSALNHLKTALRLDPLNQTARYDYQILKTVFSGKVPDAPTAPPPAVPSPSPPPSTTIEQQTVELAEKREELLERLRRLNMSEEQARSILDAMKSNEAQYIYQLRRRQYYDQSERSKVVEW
;
A
#
# COMPACT_ATOMS: atom_id res chain seq x y z
N MET A 1 -21.91 18.21 42.73
CA MET A 1 -21.29 18.65 41.46
C MET A 1 -19.82 18.91 41.73
N LEU A 2 -18.95 17.97 41.35
CA LEU A 2 -17.50 18.08 41.50
C LEU A 2 -16.92 18.54 40.16
N TRP A 3 -16.53 19.81 40.10
CA TRP A 3 -15.74 20.36 39.01
C TRP A 3 -14.27 20.10 39.34
N ILE A 4 -13.68 19.07 38.75
CA ILE A 4 -12.23 18.83 38.83
C ILE A 4 -11.59 19.79 37.83
N TRP A 5 -11.04 20.89 38.34
CA TRP A 5 -10.12 21.74 37.61
C TRP A 5 -8.80 20.96 37.45
N ASP A 6 -8.60 20.35 36.27
CA ASP A 6 -7.32 19.75 35.91
C ASP A 6 -6.32 20.87 35.61
N ASN A 7 -5.59 21.30 36.64
CA ASN A 7 -4.49 22.25 36.54
C ASN A 7 -3.26 21.53 35.96
N ARG A 8 -3.34 21.10 34.69
CA ARG A 8 -2.17 20.59 33.94
C ARG A 8 -1.25 21.74 33.63
N SER A 9 -0.23 21.86 34.46
CA SER A 9 0.86 22.81 34.31
C SER A 9 1.59 22.61 32.97
N PHE A 10 2.05 23.74 32.41
CA PHE A 10 2.80 23.87 31.15
C PHE A 10 3.93 22.82 30.96
N ASN A 11 4.49 22.26 32.05
CA ASN A 11 5.52 21.20 32.01
C ASN A 11 5.07 19.89 31.34
N THR A 12 3.77 19.58 31.32
CA THR A 12 3.26 18.33 30.73
C THR A 12 3.29 18.33 29.20
N VAL A 13 3.13 19.50 28.59
CA VAL A 13 3.16 19.66 27.14
C VAL A 13 4.58 19.51 26.61
N ASP A 14 5.56 20.13 27.30
CA ASP A 14 6.97 20.02 26.94
C ASP A 14 7.47 18.58 27.07
N GLN A 15 7.08 17.87 28.13
CA GLN A 15 7.45 16.46 28.30
C GLN A 15 6.78 15.56 27.23
N SER A 16 5.51 15.81 26.89
CA SER A 16 4.82 15.02 25.87
C SER A 16 5.44 15.21 24.48
N ASN A 17 5.84 16.43 24.14
CA ASN A 17 6.52 16.72 22.88
C ASN A 17 7.92 16.09 22.83
N ARG A 18 8.65 16.11 23.95
CA ARG A 18 9.94 15.41 24.08
C ARG A 18 9.83 13.91 23.89
N ASP A 19 8.88 13.28 24.58
CA ASP A 19 8.65 11.83 24.46
C ASP A 19 8.33 11.45 23.00
N LYS A 20 7.53 12.25 22.28
CA LYS A 20 7.24 12.03 20.84
C LYS A 20 8.50 12.10 19.98
N MET A 21 9.34 13.13 20.17
CA MET A 21 10.59 13.27 19.40
C MET A 21 11.57 12.13 19.67
N GLU A 22 11.68 11.68 20.93
CA GLU A 22 12.55 10.54 21.28
C GLU A 22 12.03 9.23 20.66
N ALA A 23 10.72 9.00 20.68
CA ALA A 23 10.10 7.84 20.05
C ALA A 23 10.33 7.79 18.54
N GLU A 24 10.18 8.93 17.87
CA GLU A 24 10.38 9.06 16.43
C GLU A 24 11.85 8.82 16.05
N ARG A 25 12.79 9.42 16.77
CA ARG A 25 14.24 9.16 16.56
C ARG A 25 14.59 7.68 16.73
N ALA A 26 14.06 7.02 17.76
CA ALA A 26 14.30 5.60 17.97
C ALA A 26 13.72 4.75 16.81
N TYR A 27 12.54 5.13 16.31
CA TYR A 27 11.89 4.46 15.17
C TYR A 27 12.69 4.64 13.87
N GLU A 28 13.13 5.87 13.57
CA GLU A 28 13.97 6.19 12.40
C GLU A 28 15.33 5.49 12.46
N ALA A 29 15.92 5.40 13.66
CA ALA A 29 17.14 4.63 13.92
C ALA A 29 16.92 3.11 13.83
N LYS A 30 15.70 2.64 13.55
CA LYS A 30 15.29 1.23 13.53
C LYS A 30 15.49 0.51 14.87
N ASN A 31 15.63 1.27 15.96
CA ASN A 31 15.63 0.73 17.31
C ASN A 31 14.18 0.50 17.76
N TYR A 32 13.51 -0.45 17.10
CA TYR A 32 12.11 -0.75 17.34
C TYR A 32 11.80 -1.18 18.79
N PRO A 33 12.66 -1.91 19.53
CA PRO A 33 12.40 -2.20 20.94
C PRO A 33 12.26 -0.95 21.81
N GLU A 34 13.16 0.02 21.63
CA GLU A 34 13.11 1.30 22.34
C GLU A 34 11.90 2.13 21.89
N ALA A 35 11.68 2.24 20.58
CA ALA A 35 10.54 2.93 20.02
C ALA A 35 9.21 2.36 20.54
N ALA A 36 9.09 1.04 20.66
CA ALA A 36 7.88 0.39 21.17
C ALA A 36 7.62 0.77 22.63
N SER A 37 8.68 0.82 23.46
CA SER A 37 8.57 1.26 24.85
C SER A 37 8.05 2.70 24.95
N LEU A 38 8.64 3.60 24.15
CA LEU A 38 8.28 5.03 24.13
C LEU A 38 6.87 5.25 23.56
N TYR A 39 6.53 4.67 22.41
CA TYR A 39 5.19 4.79 21.82
C TYR A 39 4.12 4.16 22.69
N ARG A 40 4.41 3.07 23.42
CA ARG A 40 3.48 2.50 24.39
C ARG A 40 3.23 3.47 25.54
N LYS A 41 4.29 4.10 26.07
CA LYS A 41 4.17 5.13 27.12
C LYS A 41 3.32 6.31 26.64
N ILE A 42 3.53 6.80 25.43
CA ILE A 42 2.74 7.89 24.85
C ILE A 42 1.29 7.46 24.66
N THR A 43 1.06 6.31 24.03
CA THR A 43 -0.28 5.82 23.68
C THR A 43 -1.16 5.56 24.91
N TYR A 44 -0.59 4.94 25.95
CA TYR A 44 -1.34 4.53 27.15
C TYR A 44 -1.15 5.46 28.36
N GLY A 45 -0.24 6.43 28.28
CA GLY A 45 0.05 7.35 29.37
C GLY A 45 -0.95 8.50 29.53
N SER A 46 -1.83 8.73 28.55
CA SER A 46 -2.86 9.77 28.58
C SER A 46 -4.16 9.27 27.97
N ILE A 47 -5.28 9.77 28.50
CA ILE A 47 -6.60 9.57 27.89
C ILE A 47 -6.77 10.39 26.59
N PHE A 48 -5.93 11.42 26.40
CA PHE A 48 -5.95 12.30 25.23
C PHE A 48 -4.89 11.95 24.19
N SER A 49 -4.40 10.71 24.20
CA SER A 49 -3.39 10.27 23.23
C SER A 49 -3.93 10.32 21.81
N GLU A 50 -3.12 10.87 20.91
CA GLU A 50 -3.46 10.98 19.50
C GLU A 50 -3.48 9.60 18.83
N PRO A 51 -4.43 9.32 17.91
CA PRO A 51 -4.45 8.08 17.15
C PRO A 51 -3.14 7.79 16.39
N ALA A 52 -2.42 8.84 15.98
CA ALA A 52 -1.13 8.70 15.30
C ALA A 52 -0.09 7.97 16.16
N SER A 53 0.00 8.26 17.46
CA SER A 53 0.94 7.58 18.36
C SER A 53 0.65 6.08 18.48
N ARG A 54 -0.64 5.71 18.47
CA ARG A 54 -1.07 4.30 18.45
C ARG A 54 -0.73 3.64 17.10
N LEU A 55 -0.87 4.36 15.99
CA LEU A 55 -0.47 3.87 14.67
C LEU A 55 1.04 3.56 14.62
N TYR A 56 1.87 4.46 15.12
CA TYR A 56 3.31 4.22 15.22
C TYR A 56 3.66 3.07 16.15
N LEU A 57 2.94 2.91 17.28
CA LEU A 57 3.08 1.73 18.13
C LEU A 57 2.80 0.43 17.36
N ALA A 58 1.70 0.41 16.61
CA ALA A 58 1.32 -0.75 15.79
C ALA A 58 2.36 -1.07 14.71
N HIS A 59 2.87 -0.05 14.00
CA HIS A 59 3.95 -0.22 13.03
C HIS A 59 5.23 -0.76 13.69
N THR A 60 5.56 -0.25 14.88
CA THR A 60 6.72 -0.72 15.62
C THR A 60 6.59 -2.19 16.01
N TYR A 61 5.42 -2.61 16.49
CA TYR A 61 5.16 -4.03 16.76
C TYR A 61 5.22 -4.90 15.51
N PHE A 62 4.75 -4.39 14.37
CA PHE A 62 4.87 -5.07 13.09
C PHE A 62 6.34 -5.29 12.70
N HIS A 63 7.19 -4.27 12.85
CA HIS A 63 8.63 -4.38 12.59
C HIS A 63 9.37 -5.32 13.56
N LEU A 64 8.84 -5.51 14.77
CA LEU A 64 9.33 -6.47 15.76
C LEU A 64 8.81 -7.90 15.53
N ASP A 65 8.08 -8.17 14.44
CA ASP A 65 7.38 -9.43 14.16
C ASP A 65 6.40 -9.84 15.29
N SER A 66 6.02 -8.89 16.14
CA SER A 66 5.02 -9.05 17.20
C SER A 66 3.62 -8.86 16.64
N LEU A 67 3.26 -9.70 15.66
CA LEU A 67 2.09 -9.52 14.80
C LEU A 67 0.77 -9.50 15.58
N ASP A 68 0.66 -10.31 16.62
CA ASP A 68 -0.53 -10.34 17.49
C ASP A 68 -0.77 -9.01 18.24
N LEU A 69 0.31 -8.31 18.61
CA LEU A 69 0.21 -7.00 19.25
C LEU A 69 -0.10 -5.94 18.20
N ALA A 70 0.58 -5.99 17.05
CA ALA A 70 0.32 -5.08 15.94
C ALA A 70 -1.15 -5.14 15.48
N GLU A 71 -1.69 -6.34 15.28
CA GLU A 71 -3.07 -6.56 14.85
C GLU A 71 -4.07 -5.94 15.84
N ARG A 72 -3.87 -6.13 17.14
CA ARG A 72 -4.73 -5.55 18.19
C ARG A 72 -4.71 -4.02 18.11
N GLU A 73 -3.54 -3.41 18.01
CA GLU A 73 -3.42 -1.96 17.92
C GLU A 73 -4.04 -1.40 16.63
N TYR A 74 -3.87 -2.07 15.49
CA TYR A 74 -4.54 -1.67 14.24
C TYR A 74 -6.06 -1.79 14.31
N LYS A 75 -6.60 -2.86 14.94
CA LYS A 75 -8.06 -3.02 15.12
C LYS A 75 -8.68 -1.89 15.94
N LEU A 76 -7.95 -1.36 16.91
CA LEU A 76 -8.41 -0.18 17.66
C LEU A 76 -8.46 1.08 16.78
N LEU A 77 -7.59 1.16 15.78
CA LEU A 77 -7.52 2.30 14.86
C LEU A 77 -8.58 2.28 13.76
N THR A 78 -9.25 1.15 13.49
CA THR A 78 -10.33 1.11 12.48
C THR A 78 -11.59 1.85 12.92
N HIS A 79 -11.71 2.17 14.21
CA HIS A 79 -12.87 2.85 14.80
C HIS A 79 -12.62 4.33 15.12
N VAL A 80 -11.44 4.87 14.79
CA VAL A 80 -11.11 6.28 15.06
C VAL A 80 -11.75 7.20 14.02
N SER A 81 -12.11 8.42 14.42
CA SER A 81 -12.78 9.38 13.54
C SER A 81 -11.91 9.86 12.36
N ASN A 82 -10.58 9.74 12.46
CA ASN A 82 -9.67 10.10 11.39
C ASN A 82 -9.66 9.01 10.30
N ALA A 83 -10.36 9.27 9.20
CA ALA A 83 -10.53 8.31 8.10
C ALA A 83 -9.21 7.89 7.44
N SER A 84 -8.24 8.79 7.30
CA SER A 84 -6.93 8.44 6.73
C SER A 84 -6.15 7.49 7.65
N ILE A 85 -6.14 7.71 8.97
CA ILE A 85 -5.51 6.79 9.93
C ILE A 85 -6.22 5.44 9.93
N ALA A 86 -7.57 5.44 9.96
CA ALA A 86 -8.34 4.21 9.87
C ALA A 86 -8.07 3.46 8.56
N SER A 87 -7.93 4.16 7.44
CA SER A 87 -7.56 3.58 6.13
C SER A 87 -6.17 2.93 6.16
N VAL A 88 -5.17 3.59 6.76
CA VAL A 88 -3.83 2.99 6.93
C VAL A 88 -3.89 1.74 7.81
N ALA A 89 -4.64 1.78 8.91
CA ALA A 89 -4.80 0.62 9.79
C ALA A 89 -5.48 -0.56 9.07
N GLU A 90 -6.56 -0.32 8.33
CA GLU A 90 -7.22 -1.31 7.47
C GLU A 90 -6.25 -1.88 6.43
N THR A 91 -5.38 -1.05 5.83
CA THR A 91 -4.36 -1.52 4.88
C THR A 91 -3.41 -2.52 5.54
N GLN A 92 -2.93 -2.21 6.75
CA GLN A 92 -2.02 -3.09 7.49
C GLN A 92 -2.69 -4.38 7.98
N LEU A 93 -3.96 -4.33 8.38
CA LEU A 93 -4.74 -5.54 8.66
C LEU A 93 -4.91 -6.41 7.42
N GLY A 94 -5.07 -5.79 6.24
CA GLY A 94 -5.05 -6.50 4.96
C GLY A 94 -3.74 -7.24 4.72
N LEU A 95 -2.60 -6.59 4.96
CA LEU A 95 -1.28 -7.20 4.84
C LEU A 95 -1.07 -8.37 5.82
N LEU A 96 -1.54 -8.23 7.07
CA LEU A 96 -1.50 -9.30 8.07
C LEU A 96 -2.34 -10.51 7.64
N ALA A 97 -3.55 -10.26 7.11
CA ALA A 97 -4.42 -11.30 6.58
C ALA A 97 -3.78 -12.02 5.37
N CYS A 98 -3.11 -11.28 4.47
CA CYS A 98 -2.32 -11.87 3.37
C CYS A 98 -1.23 -12.80 3.90
N ARG A 99 -0.49 -12.38 4.94
CA ARG A 99 0.58 -13.18 5.56
C ARG A 99 0.03 -14.45 6.22
N ALA A 100 -1.19 -14.39 6.73
CA ALA A 100 -1.92 -15.55 7.26
C ALA A 100 -2.54 -16.44 6.16
N GLY A 101 -2.47 -16.06 4.89
CA GLY A 101 -3.08 -16.77 3.76
C GLY A 101 -4.57 -16.47 3.54
N ASP A 102 -5.18 -15.61 4.36
CA ASP A 102 -6.58 -15.22 4.24
C ASP A 102 -6.75 -14.04 3.26
N SER A 103 -6.75 -14.41 1.97
CA SER A 103 -6.87 -13.44 0.88
C SER A 103 -8.26 -12.79 0.80
N VAL A 104 -9.30 -13.45 1.35
CA VAL A 104 -10.67 -12.92 1.36
C VAL A 104 -10.76 -11.76 2.36
N SER A 105 -10.30 -11.98 3.59
CA SER A 105 -10.25 -10.91 4.61
C SER A 105 -9.33 -9.79 4.16
N ALA A 106 -8.18 -10.11 3.57
CA ALA A 106 -7.27 -9.10 3.05
C ALA A 106 -7.90 -8.20 1.98
N LEU A 107 -8.62 -8.77 1.01
CA LEU A 107 -9.35 -7.99 0.00
C LEU A 107 -10.44 -7.12 0.62
N ASN A 108 -11.11 -7.58 1.67
CA ASN A 108 -12.15 -6.80 2.36
C ASN A 108 -11.56 -5.64 3.15
N HIS A 109 -10.46 -5.85 3.85
CA HIS A 109 -9.70 -4.81 4.54
C HIS A 109 -9.22 -3.73 3.55
N LEU A 110 -8.60 -4.12 2.44
CA LEU A 110 -8.13 -3.18 1.42
C LEU A 110 -9.28 -2.40 0.75
N LYS A 111 -10.44 -3.04 0.49
CA LYS A 111 -11.64 -2.34 0.01
C LYS A 111 -12.14 -1.32 1.03
N THR A 112 -12.12 -1.66 2.32
CA THR A 112 -12.54 -0.75 3.39
C THR A 112 -11.57 0.42 3.52
N ALA A 113 -10.26 0.17 3.44
CA ALA A 113 -9.25 1.23 3.39
C ALA A 113 -9.51 2.23 2.26
N LEU A 114 -9.81 1.75 1.04
CA LEU A 114 -10.11 2.61 -0.11
C LEU A 114 -11.44 3.34 -0.03
N ARG A 115 -12.40 2.82 0.76
CA ARG A 115 -13.67 3.51 1.03
C ARG A 115 -13.48 4.66 2.01
N LEU A 116 -12.63 4.46 3.02
CA LEU A 116 -12.30 5.45 4.04
C LEU A 116 -11.43 6.57 3.46
N ASP A 117 -10.40 6.20 2.71
CA ASP A 117 -9.50 7.14 2.05
C ASP A 117 -9.18 6.65 0.63
N PRO A 118 -9.89 7.17 -0.39
CA PRO A 118 -9.62 6.86 -1.77
C PRO A 118 -8.21 7.27 -2.21
N LEU A 119 -7.52 8.20 -1.52
CA LEU A 119 -6.20 8.67 -1.90
C LEU A 119 -5.07 7.80 -1.34
N ASN A 120 -5.37 6.81 -0.50
CA ASN A 120 -4.40 5.86 0.02
C ASN A 120 -3.81 5.01 -1.11
N GLN A 121 -2.64 5.42 -1.61
CA GLN A 121 -1.95 4.78 -2.74
C GLN A 121 -1.49 3.37 -2.40
N THR A 122 -1.07 3.12 -1.16
CA THR A 122 -0.66 1.79 -0.68
C THR A 122 -1.82 0.82 -0.77
N ALA A 123 -2.99 1.18 -0.23
CA ALA A 123 -4.19 0.34 -0.32
C ALA A 123 -4.60 0.07 -1.77
N ARG A 124 -4.46 1.06 -2.67
CA ARG A 124 -4.78 0.88 -4.10
C ARG A 124 -3.86 -0.14 -4.75
N TYR A 125 -2.57 0.02 -4.53
CA TYR A 125 -1.54 -0.85 -5.09
C TYR A 125 -1.68 -2.27 -4.56
N ASP A 126 -1.78 -2.44 -3.25
CA ASP A 126 -1.95 -3.74 -2.58
C ASP A 126 -3.23 -4.42 -3.04
N TYR A 127 -4.34 -3.67 -3.16
CA TYR A 127 -5.61 -4.21 -3.66
C TYR A 127 -5.50 -4.70 -5.10
N GLN A 128 -4.80 -3.95 -5.97
CA GLN A 128 -4.60 -4.35 -7.36
C GLN A 128 -3.81 -5.65 -7.46
N ILE A 129 -2.69 -5.76 -6.73
CA ILE A 129 -1.88 -6.99 -6.70
C ILE A 129 -2.70 -8.14 -6.13
N LEU A 130 -3.36 -7.93 -5.00
CA LEU A 130 -4.06 -9.02 -4.33
C LEU A 130 -5.23 -9.54 -5.18
N LYS A 131 -5.93 -8.63 -5.86
CA LYS A 131 -7.01 -9.01 -6.77
C LYS A 131 -6.49 -9.81 -7.96
N THR A 132 -5.32 -9.49 -8.52
CA THR A 132 -4.78 -10.27 -9.65
C THR A 132 -4.37 -11.67 -9.22
N VAL A 133 -3.71 -11.80 -8.06
CA VAL A 133 -3.23 -13.09 -7.54
C VAL A 133 -4.37 -14.00 -7.05
N PHE A 134 -5.45 -13.43 -6.47
CA PHE A 134 -6.48 -14.20 -5.77
C PHE A 134 -7.91 -14.04 -6.34
N SER A 135 -8.08 -13.63 -7.61
CA SER A 135 -9.40 -13.40 -8.26
C SER A 135 -10.34 -14.62 -8.38
N GLY A 136 -10.05 -15.74 -7.73
CA GLY A 136 -10.96 -16.89 -7.70
C GLY A 136 -11.06 -17.65 -9.03
N LYS A 137 -10.15 -17.41 -9.99
CA LYS A 137 -9.91 -18.38 -11.07
C LYS A 137 -9.06 -19.51 -10.49
N VAL A 138 -9.70 -20.62 -10.13
CA VAL A 138 -9.04 -21.92 -10.19
C VAL A 138 -8.43 -22.03 -11.60
N PRO A 139 -7.21 -22.55 -11.80
CA PRO A 139 -6.74 -22.86 -13.14
C PRO A 139 -7.71 -23.90 -13.70
N ASP A 140 -8.69 -23.46 -14.48
CA ASP A 140 -9.41 -24.35 -15.36
C ASP A 140 -8.36 -24.95 -16.28
N ALA A 141 -8.31 -26.28 -16.29
CA ALA A 141 -7.65 -27.04 -17.33
C ALA A 141 -8.03 -26.45 -18.70
N PRO A 142 -7.10 -26.47 -19.67
CA PRO A 142 -7.01 -25.49 -20.74
C PRO A 142 -8.28 -25.49 -21.60
N THR A 143 -9.12 -24.48 -21.42
CA THR A 143 -10.14 -24.15 -22.41
C THR A 143 -9.53 -23.18 -23.41
N ALA A 144 -9.66 -23.58 -24.67
CA ALA A 144 -9.01 -23.02 -25.84
C ALA A 144 -9.10 -21.49 -25.92
N PRO A 145 -8.08 -20.83 -26.50
CA PRO A 145 -8.02 -19.38 -26.59
C PRO A 145 -9.18 -18.83 -27.44
N PRO A 146 -9.85 -17.74 -27.00
CA PRO A 146 -10.77 -17.00 -27.86
C PRO A 146 -10.00 -16.32 -29.02
N PRO A 147 -10.63 -16.13 -30.19
CA PRO A 147 -9.96 -15.70 -31.40
C PRO A 147 -9.39 -14.28 -31.30
N ALA A 148 -8.16 -14.13 -31.80
CA ALA A 148 -7.42 -12.88 -31.85
C ALA A 148 -8.10 -11.84 -32.77
N VAL A 149 -8.20 -10.60 -32.29
CA VAL A 149 -8.55 -9.43 -33.10
C VAL A 149 -7.26 -8.69 -33.45
N PRO A 150 -7.09 -8.16 -34.69
CA PRO A 150 -5.79 -7.65 -35.14
C PRO A 150 -5.42 -6.31 -34.48
N SER A 151 -4.16 -6.17 -34.09
CA SER A 151 -3.54 -4.91 -33.64
C SER A 151 -2.84 -4.21 -34.81
N PRO A 152 -2.94 -2.88 -34.97
CA PRO A 152 -2.18 -2.15 -36.00
C PRO A 152 -0.78 -1.74 -35.52
N SER A 153 0.16 -1.66 -36.47
CA SER A 153 1.60 -1.39 -36.30
C SER A 153 1.94 0.11 -36.07
N PRO A 154 3.16 0.43 -35.57
CA PRO A 154 3.56 1.81 -35.20
C PRO A 154 4.45 2.52 -36.27
N PRO A 155 4.62 3.86 -36.18
CA PRO A 155 5.83 4.55 -36.64
C PRO A 155 6.62 5.20 -35.48
N PRO A 156 7.88 5.61 -35.72
CA PRO A 156 8.94 5.66 -34.69
C PRO A 156 9.26 7.07 -34.18
N SER A 157 9.94 7.17 -33.02
CA SER A 157 11.03 8.13 -32.72
C SER A 157 11.69 7.86 -31.36
N THR A 158 12.92 7.32 -31.41
CA THR A 158 14.17 7.84 -30.80
C THR A 158 14.34 8.03 -29.27
N THR A 159 13.70 7.24 -28.42
CA THR A 159 14.15 7.09 -27.00
C THR A 159 13.97 5.67 -26.46
N ILE A 160 13.88 4.68 -27.36
CA ILE A 160 13.43 3.33 -27.00
C ILE A 160 14.59 2.43 -26.58
N GLU A 161 15.81 2.60 -27.09
CA GLU A 161 16.92 1.65 -26.83
C GLU A 161 17.31 1.53 -25.35
N GLN A 162 17.37 2.64 -24.61
CA GLN A 162 17.69 2.62 -23.18
C GLN A 162 16.55 2.02 -22.33
N GLN A 163 15.30 2.35 -22.67
CA GLN A 163 14.13 1.81 -21.96
C GLN A 163 13.92 0.32 -22.27
N THR A 164 14.21 -0.13 -23.49
CA THR A 164 14.09 -1.56 -23.85
C THR A 164 15.12 -2.44 -23.17
N VAL A 165 16.33 -1.93 -22.95
CA VAL A 165 17.38 -2.68 -22.26
C VAL A 165 17.07 -2.76 -20.76
N GLU A 166 16.65 -1.66 -20.14
CA GLU A 166 16.27 -1.65 -18.70
C GLU A 166 15.02 -2.53 -18.44
N LEU A 167 14.05 -2.53 -19.35
CA LEU A 167 12.87 -3.42 -19.25
C LEU A 167 13.25 -4.89 -19.46
N ALA A 168 14.18 -5.17 -20.38
CA ALA A 168 14.67 -6.52 -20.63
C ALA A 168 15.45 -7.07 -19.44
N GLU A 169 16.29 -6.24 -18.79
CA GLU A 169 17.01 -6.60 -17.57
C GLU A 169 16.05 -6.86 -16.41
N LYS A 170 15.07 -5.97 -16.18
CA LYS A 170 14.03 -6.18 -15.14
C LYS A 170 13.19 -7.43 -15.40
N ARG A 171 12.96 -7.76 -16.67
CA ARG A 171 12.25 -8.98 -17.09
C ARG A 171 13.07 -10.24 -16.80
N GLU A 172 14.36 -10.23 -17.09
CA GLU A 172 15.25 -11.36 -16.84
C GLU A 172 15.44 -11.59 -15.33
N GLU A 173 15.60 -10.52 -14.55
CA GLU A 173 15.71 -10.60 -13.09
C GLU A 173 14.41 -11.14 -12.45
N LEU A 174 13.26 -10.75 -12.98
CA LEU A 174 11.97 -11.31 -12.55
C LEU A 174 11.86 -12.81 -12.87
N LEU A 175 12.33 -13.25 -14.04
CA LEU A 175 12.37 -14.67 -14.42
C LEU A 175 13.29 -15.48 -13.51
N GLU A 176 14.46 -14.95 -13.16
CA GLU A 176 15.35 -15.58 -12.17
C GLU A 176 14.71 -15.67 -10.79
N ARG A 177 14.05 -14.60 -10.33
CA ARG A 177 13.34 -14.59 -9.05
C ARG A 177 12.21 -15.63 -9.03
N LEU A 178 11.43 -15.74 -10.10
CA LEU A 178 10.35 -16.73 -10.22
C LEU A 178 10.89 -18.17 -10.24
N ARG A 179 12.02 -18.42 -10.93
CA ARG A 179 12.71 -19.71 -10.91
C ARG A 179 13.25 -20.05 -9.51
N ARG A 180 13.83 -19.08 -8.80
CA ARG A 180 14.30 -19.26 -7.41
C ARG A 180 13.18 -19.59 -6.44
N LEU A 181 11.95 -19.17 -6.72
CA LEU A 181 10.78 -19.43 -5.90
C LEU A 181 10.11 -20.79 -6.19
N ASN A 182 10.72 -21.66 -7.01
CA ASN A 182 10.19 -22.99 -7.35
C ASN A 182 8.80 -22.94 -8.04
N MET A 183 8.55 -21.89 -8.83
CA MET A 183 7.30 -21.75 -9.59
C MET A 183 7.38 -22.52 -10.90
N SER A 184 6.26 -23.14 -11.34
CA SER A 184 6.23 -23.88 -12.60
C SER A 184 6.40 -22.93 -13.80
N GLU A 185 7.01 -23.41 -14.88
CA GLU A 185 7.30 -22.61 -16.09
C GLU A 185 6.03 -21.94 -16.67
N GLU A 186 4.88 -22.59 -16.52
CA GLU A 186 3.58 -22.09 -16.97
C GLU A 186 3.08 -20.89 -16.13
N GLN A 187 3.34 -20.91 -14.81
CA GLN A 187 3.00 -19.78 -13.93
C GLN A 187 3.87 -18.55 -14.22
N ALA A 188 5.16 -18.77 -14.51
CA ALA A 188 6.04 -17.68 -14.92
C ALA A 188 5.60 -17.06 -16.26
N ARG A 189 5.15 -17.88 -17.22
CA ARG A 189 4.63 -17.42 -18.51
C ARG A 189 3.31 -16.66 -18.39
N SER A 190 2.40 -17.10 -17.53
CA SER A 190 1.12 -16.41 -17.33
C SER A 190 1.27 -15.04 -16.66
N ILE A 191 2.19 -14.93 -15.69
CA ILE A 191 2.58 -13.64 -15.08
C ILE A 191 3.14 -12.71 -16.16
N LEU A 192 3.98 -13.23 -17.06
CA LEU A 192 4.60 -12.46 -18.11
C LEU A 192 3.59 -11.91 -19.14
N ASP A 193 2.60 -12.71 -19.54
CA ASP A 193 1.55 -12.28 -20.46
C ASP A 193 0.55 -11.31 -19.80
N ALA A 194 0.30 -11.49 -18.50
CA ALA A 194 -0.47 -10.54 -17.70
C ALA A 194 0.23 -9.17 -17.59
N MET A 195 1.57 -9.17 -17.48
CA MET A 195 2.35 -7.92 -17.47
C MET A 195 2.29 -7.20 -18.81
N LYS A 196 2.47 -7.91 -19.93
CA LYS A 196 2.38 -7.31 -21.28
C LYS A 196 1.03 -6.69 -21.57
N SER A 197 -0.06 -7.33 -21.16
CA SER A 197 -1.42 -6.83 -21.39
C SER A 197 -1.76 -5.63 -20.51
N ASN A 198 -1.28 -5.61 -19.26
CA ASN A 198 -1.44 -4.47 -18.36
C ASN A 198 -0.58 -3.27 -18.76
N GLU A 199 0.64 -3.51 -19.25
CA GLU A 199 1.53 -2.47 -19.76
C GLU A 199 0.94 -1.76 -20.99
N ALA A 200 0.31 -2.51 -21.89
CA ALA A 200 -0.41 -1.94 -23.02
C ALA A 200 -1.59 -1.03 -22.59
N GLN A 201 -2.31 -1.41 -21.53
CA GLN A 201 -3.38 -0.58 -20.97
C GLN A 201 -2.86 0.68 -20.26
N TYR A 202 -1.74 0.56 -19.52
CA TYR A 202 -1.10 1.70 -18.87
C TYR A 202 -0.62 2.74 -19.90
N ILE A 203 0.04 2.26 -20.96
CA ILE A 203 0.47 3.09 -22.10
C ILE A 203 -0.74 3.75 -22.77
N TYR A 204 -1.86 3.04 -22.92
CA TYR A 204 -3.09 3.60 -23.46
C TYR A 204 -3.69 4.70 -22.58
N GLN A 205 -3.70 4.52 -21.25
CA GLN A 205 -4.25 5.49 -20.30
C GLN A 205 -3.40 6.76 -20.19
N LEU A 206 -2.07 6.61 -20.15
CA LEU A 206 -1.14 7.74 -20.19
C LEU A 206 -1.31 8.55 -21.48
N ARG A 207 -1.38 7.86 -22.61
CA ARG A 207 -1.62 8.48 -23.91
C ARG A 207 -2.96 9.21 -23.95
N ARG A 208 -4.03 8.65 -23.36
CA ARG A 208 -5.36 9.28 -23.30
C ARG A 208 -5.37 10.54 -22.42
N ARG A 209 -4.60 10.56 -21.33
CA ARG A 209 -4.42 11.77 -20.49
C ARG A 209 -3.69 12.88 -21.24
N GLN A 210 -2.67 12.54 -22.03
CA GLN A 210 -1.96 13.53 -22.84
C GLN A 210 -2.87 14.15 -23.92
N TYR A 211 -3.74 13.37 -24.55
CA TYR A 211 -4.73 13.90 -25.49
C TYR A 211 -5.80 14.77 -24.81
N TYR A 212 -6.18 14.46 -23.58
CA TYR A 212 -7.10 15.29 -22.79
C TYR A 212 -6.47 16.65 -22.43
N ASP A 213 -5.24 16.65 -21.92
CA ASP A 213 -4.50 17.88 -21.56
C ASP A 213 -4.23 18.79 -22.77
N GLN A 214 -3.92 18.19 -23.93
CA GLN A 214 -3.67 18.95 -25.15
C GLN A 214 -4.95 19.55 -25.74
N SER A 215 -6.10 18.89 -25.56
CA SER A 215 -7.43 19.39 -25.95
C SER A 215 -8.01 20.45 -25.01
N GLU A 216 -7.61 20.43 -23.73
CA GLU A 216 -7.95 21.47 -22.74
C GLU A 216 -7.12 22.73 -23.00
N ARG A 217 -5.82 22.59 -23.29
CA ARG A 217 -4.95 23.71 -23.66
C ARG A 217 -5.34 24.41 -24.97
N SER A 218 -5.94 23.71 -25.93
CA SER A 218 -6.40 24.31 -27.18
C SER A 218 -7.77 25.02 -27.08
N LYS A 219 -8.48 24.88 -25.96
CA LYS A 219 -9.73 25.61 -25.68
C LYS A 219 -9.52 26.96 -24.99
N VAL A 220 -8.30 27.23 -24.51
CA VAL A 220 -7.91 28.55 -23.99
C VAL A 220 -7.34 29.35 -25.16
N VAL A 221 -8.22 29.85 -26.03
CA VAL A 221 -7.89 30.89 -27.01
C VAL A 221 -8.52 32.21 -26.55
N GLU A 222 -7.61 33.12 -26.23
CA GLU A 222 -7.62 34.57 -25.96
C GLU A 222 -8.92 35.39 -25.96
N TRP A 223 -9.00 36.27 -24.96
CA TRP A 223 -9.07 37.72 -25.19
C TRP A 223 -7.99 38.39 -24.33
#